data_AF-A0A921ULS5-F1
#
_entry.id   AF-A0A921ULS5-F1
#
_cell.length_a   1.000
_cell.length_b   1.000
_cell.length_c   1.000
_cell.angle_alpha   90.00
_cell.angle_beta   90.00
_cell.angle_gamma   90.00
#
_symmetry.space_group_name_H-M   'P 1'
#
loop_
_entity.id
_entity.type
_entity.pdbx_description
1 polymer ?
#
loop_
_entity_poly.entity_id
_entity_poly.type
_entity_poly.pdbx_seq_one_letter_code
_entity_poly.pdbx_strand_id
1 'polypeptide(L)'
;MNLFDFADKYRGRYDSSITVARKYYASSSGYGAELLWAAAWLHEATGESRYLDYLATNADALGGTGWSINQFGWDVKYPGVQVLAAMFLLRRGGNAGAHANVLRRYKQKADLFACSCLGRGGANSVRRTPGGMVYHQSWNNVQFVTSAAFLLAAYADHLAAAGQAAQCPSGGSSAQPSELLAFARSQVDYILGSNPRATSYMANPSFVSCQAGYSSWYHRRSANPNLLDGATVGGPDEYDNFADERDNYEQTEATTYNNAPLMGVLARLAAGHGGGRFGHHSVAADLPAEASSSTAINRTSLPSPTPAAPEHASPIEIEQNATASWTERGKTYHRYAVTVTNRSLIKTVHELHIGISKLYGQVWGVDKARYGYVLPSGLPSLPAGKSASFVYVQAAPPADVWVTGYKLL
;
A
#
# COMPACT_ATOMS: atom_id res chain seq x y z
N MET A 1 -15.47 -31.77 -11.66
CA MET A 1 -16.79 -31.21 -11.34
C MET A 1 -17.12 -31.61 -9.92
N ASN A 2 -16.81 -30.77 -8.92
CA ASN A 2 -16.90 -31.21 -7.50
C ASN A 2 -17.02 -30.07 -6.46
N LEU A 3 -16.14 -29.06 -6.46
CA LEU A 3 -16.10 -28.07 -5.36
C LEU A 3 -17.11 -26.91 -5.49
N PHE A 4 -17.24 -26.30 -6.68
CA PHE A 4 -18.20 -25.21 -6.90
C PHE A 4 -19.64 -25.70 -6.73
N ASP A 5 -20.00 -26.80 -7.39
CA ASP A 5 -21.35 -27.36 -7.36
C ASP A 5 -21.74 -27.80 -5.93
N PHE A 6 -20.77 -28.26 -5.12
CA PHE A 6 -20.97 -28.52 -3.69
C PHE A 6 -21.23 -27.23 -2.90
N ALA A 7 -20.38 -26.22 -3.04
CA ALA A 7 -20.50 -24.95 -2.32
C ALA A 7 -21.80 -24.19 -2.65
N ASP A 8 -22.22 -24.23 -3.92
CA ASP A 8 -23.45 -23.58 -4.36
C ASP A 8 -24.72 -24.31 -3.89
N LYS A 9 -24.67 -25.65 -3.82
CA LYS A 9 -25.79 -26.49 -3.36
C LYS A 9 -25.94 -26.49 -1.83
N TYR A 10 -24.83 -26.46 -1.09
CA TYR A 10 -24.81 -26.55 0.38
C TYR A 10 -24.28 -25.24 0.99
N ARG A 11 -24.98 -24.13 0.70
CA ARG A 11 -24.56 -22.78 1.08
C ARG A 11 -24.52 -22.60 2.60
N GLY A 12 -23.35 -22.23 3.13
CA GLY A 12 -23.12 -21.98 4.54
C GLY A 12 -21.73 -21.40 4.79
N ARG A 13 -21.51 -20.81 5.97
CA ARG A 13 -20.16 -20.38 6.37
C ARG A 13 -19.39 -21.59 6.90
N TYR A 14 -18.18 -21.82 6.39
CA TYR A 14 -17.37 -22.98 6.74
C TYR A 14 -17.02 -23.03 8.25
N ASP A 15 -16.87 -21.85 8.88
CA ASP A 15 -16.52 -21.66 10.28
C ASP A 15 -17.70 -21.93 11.24
N SER A 16 -18.92 -22.17 10.72
CA SER A 16 -20.02 -22.77 11.48
C SER A 16 -19.86 -24.29 11.63
N SER A 17 -19.14 -24.94 10.72
CA SER A 17 -18.81 -26.37 10.79
C SER A 17 -17.44 -26.62 11.44
N ILE A 18 -16.45 -25.76 11.14
CA ILE A 18 -15.09 -25.82 11.69
C ILE A 18 -14.91 -24.65 12.68
N THR A 19 -15.61 -24.74 13.82
CA THR A 19 -15.73 -23.62 14.79
C THR A 19 -14.41 -23.18 15.42
N VAL A 20 -13.39 -24.03 15.46
CA VAL A 20 -12.03 -23.67 15.89
C VAL A 20 -11.41 -22.62 14.96
N ALA A 21 -11.65 -22.74 13.64
CA ALA A 21 -11.08 -21.83 12.65
C ALA A 21 -11.63 -20.41 12.77
N ARG A 22 -12.83 -20.22 13.34
CA ARG A 22 -13.43 -18.88 13.60
C ARG A 22 -12.54 -17.97 14.45
N LYS A 23 -11.66 -18.52 15.30
CA LYS A 23 -10.74 -17.71 16.12
C LYS A 23 -9.58 -17.09 15.33
N TYR A 24 -9.35 -17.54 14.10
CA TYR A 24 -8.18 -17.18 13.27
C TYR A 24 -8.59 -16.66 11.89
N TYR A 25 -9.55 -17.35 11.25
CA TYR A 25 -10.01 -17.10 9.88
C TYR A 25 -11.54 -17.12 9.81
N ALA A 26 -12.22 -16.33 10.66
CA ALA A 26 -13.69 -16.20 10.63
C ALA A 26 -14.20 -15.77 9.25
N SER A 27 -15.17 -16.50 8.69
CA SER A 27 -15.86 -16.11 7.45
C SER A 27 -16.72 -14.89 7.75
N SER A 28 -16.20 -13.69 7.49
CA SER A 28 -16.80 -12.44 7.95
C SER A 28 -17.69 -11.84 6.86
N SER A 29 -17.21 -11.82 5.61
CA SER A 29 -18.02 -11.52 4.41
C SER A 29 -19.01 -12.60 4.02
N GLY A 30 -18.94 -13.79 4.63
CA GLY A 30 -19.78 -14.95 4.31
C GLY A 30 -19.20 -15.79 3.16
N TYR A 31 -20.07 -16.24 2.26
CA TYR A 31 -19.73 -17.09 1.10
C TYR A 31 -20.17 -16.49 -0.26
N GLY A 32 -20.85 -15.34 -0.25
CA GLY A 32 -21.49 -14.77 -1.45
C GLY A 32 -20.46 -14.27 -2.47
N ALA A 33 -19.42 -13.59 -2.00
CA ALA A 33 -18.34 -13.13 -2.86
C ALA A 33 -17.51 -14.30 -3.40
N GLU A 34 -17.41 -15.39 -2.64
CA GLU A 34 -16.63 -16.60 -2.90
C GLU A 34 -17.28 -17.42 -4.02
N LEU A 35 -18.61 -17.57 -4.00
CA LEU A 35 -19.38 -18.19 -5.09
C LEU A 35 -19.26 -17.40 -6.40
N LEU A 36 -19.40 -16.07 -6.34
CA LEU A 36 -19.23 -15.21 -7.52
C LEU A 36 -17.77 -15.24 -8.04
N TRP A 37 -16.78 -15.30 -7.15
CA TRP A 37 -15.36 -15.41 -7.50
C TRP A 37 -15.03 -16.74 -8.17
N ALA A 38 -15.53 -17.86 -7.62
CA ALA A 38 -15.38 -19.16 -8.23
C ALA A 38 -16.08 -19.23 -9.60
N ALA A 39 -17.29 -18.70 -9.74
CA ALA A 39 -17.99 -18.64 -11.03
C ALA A 39 -17.22 -17.81 -12.07
N ALA A 40 -16.68 -16.64 -11.68
CA ALA A 40 -15.89 -15.81 -12.58
C ALA A 40 -14.61 -16.53 -13.07
N TRP A 41 -13.85 -17.18 -12.16
CA TRP A 41 -12.66 -17.95 -12.56
C TRP A 41 -12.98 -19.18 -13.38
N LEU A 42 -14.07 -19.88 -13.08
CA LEU A 42 -14.50 -21.03 -13.87
C LEU A 42 -14.92 -20.60 -15.28
N HIS A 43 -15.55 -19.43 -15.45
CA HIS A 43 -15.80 -18.87 -16.78
C HIS A 43 -14.51 -18.53 -17.53
N GLU A 44 -13.55 -17.84 -16.87
CA GLU A 44 -12.25 -17.49 -17.48
C GLU A 44 -11.45 -18.75 -17.90
N ALA A 45 -11.49 -19.81 -17.09
CA ALA A 45 -10.71 -21.03 -17.33
C ALA A 45 -11.36 -21.99 -18.35
N THR A 46 -12.69 -22.03 -18.46
CA THR A 46 -13.41 -23.02 -19.28
C THR A 46 -14.10 -22.44 -20.51
N GLY A 47 -14.42 -21.14 -20.50
CA GLY A 47 -15.28 -20.50 -21.49
C GLY A 47 -16.77 -20.87 -21.40
N GLU A 48 -17.17 -21.80 -20.52
CA GLU A 48 -18.56 -22.26 -20.41
C GLU A 48 -19.51 -21.11 -20.01
N SER A 49 -20.64 -20.97 -20.72
CA SER A 49 -21.58 -19.87 -20.49
C SER A 49 -22.21 -19.93 -19.11
N ARG A 50 -22.58 -21.13 -18.63
CA ARG A 50 -23.31 -21.33 -17.36
C ARG A 50 -22.67 -20.64 -16.15
N TYR A 51 -21.35 -20.46 -16.16
CA TYR A 51 -20.64 -19.75 -15.10
C TYR A 51 -20.77 -18.22 -15.20
N LEU A 52 -20.78 -17.67 -16.42
CA LEU A 52 -21.13 -16.26 -16.67
C LEU A 52 -22.62 -16.00 -16.41
N ASP A 53 -23.49 -16.94 -16.80
CA ASP A 53 -24.94 -16.90 -16.56
C ASP A 53 -25.22 -16.91 -15.04
N TYR A 54 -24.51 -17.76 -14.28
CA TYR A 54 -24.56 -17.78 -12.82
C TYR A 54 -24.08 -16.47 -12.20
N LEU A 55 -22.92 -15.96 -12.63
CA LEU A 55 -22.34 -14.69 -12.17
C LEU A 55 -23.32 -13.53 -12.41
N ALA A 56 -23.95 -13.49 -13.58
CA ALA A 56 -24.95 -12.50 -13.96
C ALA A 56 -26.24 -12.61 -13.12
N THR A 57 -26.80 -13.80 -13.00
CA THR A 57 -28.09 -14.03 -12.32
C THR A 57 -28.00 -13.82 -10.81
N ASN A 58 -26.88 -14.20 -10.19
CA ASN A 58 -26.68 -14.08 -8.75
C ASN A 58 -26.07 -12.72 -8.32
N ALA A 59 -25.77 -11.82 -9.27
CA ALA A 59 -24.97 -10.61 -9.02
C ALA A 59 -25.50 -9.72 -7.89
N ASP A 60 -26.82 -9.49 -7.84
CA ASP A 60 -27.44 -8.67 -6.79
C ASP A 60 -27.69 -9.47 -5.51
N ALA A 61 -28.22 -10.70 -5.63
CA ALA A 61 -28.58 -11.55 -4.49
C ALA A 61 -27.35 -11.97 -3.65
N LEU A 62 -26.20 -12.16 -4.29
CA LEU A 62 -24.91 -12.40 -3.63
C LEU A 62 -24.08 -11.11 -3.49
N GLY A 63 -24.64 -9.94 -3.78
CA GLY A 63 -24.06 -8.63 -3.45
C GLY A 63 -22.95 -8.10 -4.37
N GLY A 64 -22.52 -8.87 -5.39
CA GLY A 64 -21.49 -8.49 -6.35
C GLY A 64 -21.70 -7.14 -7.04
N THR A 65 -22.94 -6.78 -7.37
CA THR A 65 -23.31 -5.47 -7.95
C THR A 65 -23.93 -4.49 -6.95
N GLY A 66 -24.17 -4.93 -5.71
CA GLY A 66 -24.73 -4.11 -4.63
C GLY A 66 -23.65 -3.41 -3.81
N TRP A 67 -22.69 -4.15 -3.27
CA TRP A 67 -21.70 -3.63 -2.33
C TRP A 67 -20.63 -2.77 -3.00
N SER A 68 -20.28 -1.67 -2.35
CA SER A 68 -19.17 -0.77 -2.71
C SER A 68 -18.00 -0.99 -1.75
N ILE A 69 -17.33 -2.15 -1.87
CA ILE A 69 -16.23 -2.51 -0.98
C ILE A 69 -14.93 -1.86 -1.47
N ASN A 70 -14.14 -1.29 -0.55
CA ASN A 70 -12.84 -0.66 -0.86
C ASN A 70 -11.62 -1.52 -0.43
N GLN A 71 -11.82 -2.75 0.05
CA GLN A 71 -10.79 -3.69 0.48
C GLN A 71 -10.90 -5.08 -0.19
N PHE A 72 -9.78 -5.67 -0.58
CA PHE A 72 -9.68 -7.04 -1.11
C PHE A 72 -8.65 -7.82 -0.29
N GLY A 73 -8.96 -9.07 0.08
CA GLY A 73 -8.09 -9.88 0.94
C GLY A 73 -8.55 -11.33 1.07
N TRP A 74 -8.01 -12.05 2.06
CA TRP A 74 -8.25 -13.51 2.20
C TRP A 74 -9.70 -13.86 2.56
N ASP A 75 -10.46 -12.97 3.22
CA ASP A 75 -11.90 -13.10 3.45
C ASP A 75 -12.68 -12.44 2.30
N VAL A 76 -12.63 -11.11 2.17
CA VAL A 76 -13.50 -10.37 1.23
C VAL A 76 -13.04 -10.45 -0.23
N LYS A 77 -13.87 -11.03 -1.13
CA LYS A 77 -13.59 -11.13 -2.58
C LYS A 77 -14.23 -10.09 -3.50
N TYR A 78 -15.15 -9.25 -3.02
CA TYR A 78 -15.99 -8.41 -3.88
C TYR A 78 -15.22 -7.57 -4.93
N PRO A 79 -14.15 -6.82 -4.60
CA PRO A 79 -13.43 -6.04 -5.61
C PRO A 79 -12.76 -6.92 -6.68
N GLY A 80 -12.26 -8.11 -6.31
CA GLY A 80 -11.70 -9.06 -7.26
C GLY A 80 -12.74 -9.54 -8.27
N VAL A 81 -13.93 -9.94 -7.79
CA VAL A 81 -15.07 -10.30 -8.65
C VAL A 81 -15.45 -9.15 -9.59
N GLN A 82 -15.55 -7.94 -9.04
CA GLN A 82 -15.95 -6.75 -9.78
C GLN A 82 -14.95 -6.39 -10.88
N VAL A 83 -13.65 -6.45 -10.57
CA VAL A 83 -12.56 -6.23 -11.53
C VAL A 83 -12.56 -7.32 -12.61
N LEU A 84 -12.64 -8.61 -12.25
CA LEU A 84 -12.63 -9.71 -13.23
C LEU A 84 -13.87 -9.68 -14.16
N ALA A 85 -15.06 -9.42 -13.61
CA ALA A 85 -16.28 -9.22 -14.40
C ALA A 85 -16.19 -7.98 -15.32
N ALA A 86 -15.54 -6.91 -14.87
CA ALA A 86 -15.26 -5.73 -15.70
C ALA A 86 -14.31 -6.07 -16.86
N MET A 87 -13.29 -6.91 -16.64
CA MET A 87 -12.39 -7.38 -17.70
C MET A 87 -13.15 -8.15 -18.79
N PHE A 88 -14.13 -9.00 -18.43
CA PHE A 88 -14.98 -9.70 -19.40
C PHE A 88 -15.76 -8.74 -20.31
N LEU A 89 -16.25 -7.62 -19.76
CA LEU A 89 -16.92 -6.57 -20.52
C LEU A 89 -15.95 -5.82 -21.44
N LEU A 90 -14.79 -5.41 -20.90
CA LEU A 90 -13.78 -4.62 -21.62
C LEU A 90 -13.20 -5.39 -22.81
N ARG A 91 -12.84 -6.67 -22.62
CA ARG A 91 -12.34 -7.56 -23.68
C ARG A 91 -13.34 -7.78 -24.82
N ARG A 92 -14.65 -7.62 -24.57
CA ARG A 92 -15.72 -7.72 -25.56
C ARG A 92 -16.16 -6.36 -26.12
N GLY A 93 -15.38 -5.29 -25.90
CA GLY A 93 -15.72 -3.94 -26.37
C GLY A 93 -17.04 -3.39 -25.82
N GLY A 94 -17.49 -3.85 -24.65
CA GLY A 94 -18.80 -3.53 -24.08
C GLY A 94 -19.97 -4.38 -24.61
N ASN A 95 -19.77 -5.18 -25.66
CA ASN A 95 -20.80 -6.04 -26.25
C ASN A 95 -20.80 -7.45 -25.62
N ALA A 96 -21.44 -7.57 -24.46
CA ALA A 96 -21.59 -8.85 -23.75
C ALA A 96 -23.01 -9.44 -23.84
N GLY A 97 -23.78 -9.09 -24.88
CA GLY A 97 -25.15 -9.59 -25.08
C GLY A 97 -26.06 -9.31 -23.88
N ALA A 98 -26.84 -10.32 -23.46
CA ALA A 98 -27.73 -10.24 -22.30
C ALA A 98 -27.01 -9.82 -21.00
N HIS A 99 -25.73 -10.16 -20.84
CA HIS A 99 -24.94 -9.86 -19.64
C HIS A 99 -24.37 -8.44 -19.61
N ALA A 100 -24.50 -7.67 -20.70
CA ALA A 100 -23.86 -6.34 -20.79
C ALA A 100 -24.35 -5.36 -19.69
N ASN A 101 -25.62 -5.43 -19.28
CA ASN A 101 -26.16 -4.56 -18.24
C ASN A 101 -25.58 -4.86 -16.85
N VAL A 102 -25.49 -6.14 -16.46
CA VAL A 102 -24.95 -6.54 -15.15
C VAL A 102 -23.43 -6.39 -15.09
N LEU A 103 -22.72 -6.72 -16.17
CA LEU A 103 -21.26 -6.50 -16.24
C LEU A 103 -20.90 -5.01 -16.23
N ARG A 104 -21.73 -4.11 -16.80
CA ARG A 104 -21.56 -2.65 -16.63
C ARG A 104 -21.70 -2.23 -15.17
N ARG A 105 -22.61 -2.83 -14.39
CA ARG A 105 -22.73 -2.57 -12.94
C ARG A 105 -21.53 -3.12 -12.15
N TYR A 106 -20.99 -4.28 -12.53
CA TYR A 106 -19.71 -4.75 -11.97
C TYR A 106 -18.56 -3.78 -12.28
N LYS A 107 -18.46 -3.26 -13.52
CA LYS A 107 -17.47 -2.23 -13.89
C LYS A 107 -17.62 -0.96 -13.04
N GLN A 108 -18.84 -0.48 -12.78
CA GLN A 108 -19.06 0.68 -11.91
C GLN A 108 -18.50 0.47 -10.50
N LYS A 109 -18.57 -0.76 -9.97
CA LYS A 109 -17.95 -1.09 -8.66
C LYS A 109 -16.43 -1.23 -8.75
N ALA A 110 -15.89 -1.82 -9.82
CA ALA A 110 -14.45 -1.88 -10.08
C ALA A 110 -13.83 -0.48 -10.23
N ASP A 111 -14.51 0.43 -10.93
CA ASP A 111 -14.13 1.83 -11.06
C ASP A 111 -14.16 2.54 -9.70
N LEU A 112 -15.20 2.32 -8.89
CA LEU A 112 -15.29 2.90 -7.54
C LEU A 112 -14.19 2.38 -6.60
N PHE A 113 -13.84 1.09 -6.67
CA PHE A 113 -12.69 0.52 -5.96
C PHE A 113 -11.38 1.16 -6.41
N ALA A 114 -11.15 1.26 -7.72
CA ALA A 114 -9.93 1.86 -8.26
C ALA A 114 -9.79 3.33 -7.83
N CYS A 115 -10.88 4.09 -7.90
CA CYS A 115 -10.95 5.47 -7.46
C CYS A 115 -10.82 5.62 -5.93
N SER A 116 -11.35 4.68 -5.12
CA SER A 116 -11.19 4.76 -3.66
C SER A 116 -9.74 4.58 -3.22
N CYS A 117 -8.97 3.67 -3.84
CA CYS A 117 -7.53 3.54 -3.61
C CYS A 117 -6.77 4.82 -3.98
N LEU A 118 -7.20 5.52 -5.03
CA LEU A 118 -6.63 6.81 -5.44
C LEU A 118 -7.04 8.01 -4.55
N GLY A 119 -7.96 7.84 -3.59
CA GLY A 119 -8.51 8.94 -2.79
C GLY A 119 -9.62 9.74 -3.50
N ARG A 120 -10.11 9.23 -4.66
CA ARG A 120 -11.17 9.81 -5.50
C ARG A 120 -12.53 9.11 -5.32
N GLY A 121 -12.71 8.33 -4.26
CA GLY A 121 -13.93 7.58 -3.96
C GLY A 121 -14.97 8.34 -3.12
N GLY A 122 -14.76 9.64 -2.86
CA GLY A 122 -15.58 10.41 -1.92
C GLY A 122 -15.52 9.81 -0.51
N ALA A 123 -16.68 9.59 0.13
CA ALA A 123 -16.76 8.92 1.42
C ALA A 123 -16.25 7.46 1.43
N ASN A 124 -16.09 6.83 0.25
CA ASN A 124 -15.55 5.47 0.14
C ASN A 124 -14.02 5.44 -0.03
N SER A 125 -13.35 6.60 -0.13
CA SER A 125 -11.89 6.69 -0.28
C SER A 125 -11.15 5.96 0.85
N VAL A 126 -10.10 5.22 0.51
CA VAL A 126 -9.31 4.53 1.52
C VAL A 126 -8.37 5.52 2.20
N ARG A 127 -8.23 5.40 3.53
CA ARG A 127 -7.24 6.17 4.30
C ARG A 127 -5.83 5.80 3.83
N ARG A 128 -4.89 6.75 3.94
CA ARG A 128 -3.46 6.50 3.76
C ARG A 128 -2.70 6.91 5.00
N THR A 129 -1.56 6.27 5.21
CA THR A 129 -0.53 6.75 6.12
C THR A 129 0.08 8.06 5.60
N PRO A 130 0.73 8.89 6.44
CA PRO A 130 1.51 10.05 6.00
C PRO A 130 2.53 9.75 4.87
N GLY A 131 3.11 8.55 4.86
CA GLY A 131 4.01 8.03 3.83
C GLY A 131 3.34 7.53 2.55
N GLY A 132 1.99 7.51 2.48
CA GLY A 132 1.23 7.22 1.27
C GLY A 132 0.83 5.75 1.08
N MET A 133 1.03 4.88 2.08
CA MET A 133 0.54 3.50 2.04
C MET A 133 -0.97 3.46 2.29
N VAL A 134 -1.72 2.66 1.52
CA VAL A 134 -3.14 2.35 1.79
C VAL A 134 -3.28 1.73 3.18
N TYR A 135 -4.19 2.23 4.02
CA TYR A 135 -4.36 1.73 5.40
C TYR A 135 -5.82 1.40 5.74
N HIS A 136 -6.08 0.13 6.06
CA HIS A 136 -7.38 -0.39 6.48
C HIS A 136 -7.44 -0.72 7.98
N GLN A 137 -6.40 -1.34 8.54
CA GLN A 137 -6.40 -1.86 9.93
C GLN A 137 -4.96 -2.07 10.45
N SER A 138 -4.77 -2.21 11.76
CA SER A 138 -3.45 -2.38 12.38
C SER A 138 -2.82 -3.74 12.13
N TRP A 139 -3.58 -4.83 12.29
CA TRP A 139 -3.06 -6.18 12.07
C TRP A 139 -2.96 -6.50 10.58
N ASN A 140 -1.72 -6.69 10.11
CA ASN A 140 -1.38 -7.16 8.78
C ASN A 140 -2.08 -6.36 7.67
N ASN A 141 -1.83 -5.05 7.67
CA ASN A 141 -2.37 -4.13 6.68
C ASN A 141 -1.87 -4.44 5.26
N VAL A 142 -0.64 -4.93 5.12
CA VAL A 142 0.02 -5.17 3.83
C VAL A 142 -0.72 -6.19 2.96
N GLN A 143 -1.58 -7.06 3.53
CA GLN A 143 -2.49 -7.89 2.74
C GLN A 143 -3.38 -7.07 1.79
N PHE A 144 -3.87 -5.91 2.24
CA PHE A 144 -4.77 -5.06 1.45
C PHE A 144 -3.97 -4.19 0.47
N VAL A 145 -2.77 -3.76 0.87
CA VAL A 145 -1.83 -2.99 0.03
C VAL A 145 -1.44 -3.79 -1.22
N THR A 146 -0.96 -5.02 -1.01
CA THR A 146 -0.54 -5.94 -2.08
C THR A 146 -1.73 -6.37 -2.94
N SER A 147 -2.86 -6.71 -2.32
CA SER A 147 -4.12 -7.05 -2.99
C SER A 147 -4.67 -5.92 -3.87
N ALA A 148 -4.67 -4.68 -3.38
CA ALA A 148 -5.11 -3.51 -4.14
C ALA A 148 -4.15 -3.23 -5.30
N ALA A 149 -2.83 -3.26 -5.07
CA ALA A 149 -1.84 -3.09 -6.13
C ALA A 149 -2.01 -4.14 -7.25
N PHE A 150 -2.30 -5.40 -6.91
CA PHE A 150 -2.56 -6.47 -7.87
C PHE A 150 -3.79 -6.20 -8.73
N LEU A 151 -4.95 -5.93 -8.10
CA LEU A 151 -6.17 -5.65 -8.83
C LEU A 151 -6.06 -4.39 -9.70
N LEU A 152 -5.38 -3.34 -9.20
CA LEU A 152 -5.18 -2.10 -9.94
C LEU A 152 -4.26 -2.26 -11.15
N ALA A 153 -3.16 -3.00 -11.01
CA ALA A 153 -2.25 -3.26 -12.13
C ALA A 153 -2.95 -4.07 -13.24
N ALA A 154 -3.67 -5.14 -12.86
CA ALA A 154 -4.43 -5.95 -13.81
C ALA A 154 -5.59 -5.17 -14.46
N TYR A 155 -6.28 -4.32 -13.69
CA TYR A 155 -7.39 -3.52 -14.23
C TYR A 155 -6.91 -2.39 -15.15
N ALA A 156 -5.76 -1.77 -14.85
CA ALA A 156 -5.13 -0.78 -15.69
C ALA A 156 -4.86 -1.31 -17.11
N ASP A 157 -4.30 -2.52 -17.24
CA ASP A 157 -4.02 -3.13 -18.55
C ASP A 157 -5.29 -3.31 -19.38
N HIS A 158 -6.37 -3.80 -18.76
CA HIS A 158 -7.63 -4.03 -19.47
C HIS A 158 -8.38 -2.74 -19.79
N LEU A 159 -8.25 -1.69 -18.98
CA LEU A 159 -8.73 -0.34 -19.32
C LEU A 159 -7.92 0.25 -20.48
N ALA A 160 -6.59 0.15 -20.46
CA ALA A 160 -5.71 0.64 -21.51
C ALA A 160 -5.98 -0.05 -22.86
N ALA A 161 -6.08 -1.39 -22.86
CA ALA A 161 -6.39 -2.18 -24.05
C ALA A 161 -7.77 -1.86 -24.65
N ALA A 162 -8.72 -1.40 -23.82
CA ALA A 162 -10.04 -0.96 -24.26
C ALA A 162 -10.14 0.55 -24.59
N GLY A 163 -9.05 1.32 -24.44
CA GLY A 163 -9.05 2.77 -24.62
C GLY A 163 -9.91 3.52 -23.59
N GLN A 164 -10.06 2.98 -22.37
CA GLN A 164 -10.92 3.52 -21.31
C GLN A 164 -10.15 3.95 -20.06
N ALA A 165 -10.83 4.72 -19.21
CA ALA A 165 -10.40 5.10 -17.87
C ALA A 165 -11.43 4.61 -16.82
N ALA A 166 -11.03 4.54 -15.56
CA ALA A 166 -11.97 4.26 -14.47
C ALA A 166 -12.79 5.52 -14.14
N GLN A 167 -14.12 5.38 -14.08
CA GLN A 167 -15.04 6.48 -13.84
C GLN A 167 -15.22 6.72 -12.34
N CYS A 168 -14.58 7.77 -11.82
CA CYS A 168 -14.72 8.14 -10.41
C CYS A 168 -16.08 8.83 -10.13
N PRO A 169 -16.64 8.67 -8.92
CA PRO A 169 -17.89 9.32 -8.52
C PRO A 169 -17.79 10.85 -8.54
N SER A 170 -18.95 11.51 -8.62
CA SER A 170 -19.12 12.97 -8.82
C SER A 170 -18.12 13.83 -8.03
N GLY A 171 -17.27 14.56 -8.74
CA GLY A 171 -16.21 15.41 -8.19
C GLY A 171 -14.79 14.85 -8.37
N GLY A 172 -14.64 13.53 -8.56
CA GLY A 172 -13.36 12.91 -8.93
C GLY A 172 -13.12 12.94 -10.44
N SER A 173 -11.92 13.34 -10.87
CA SER A 173 -11.47 13.11 -12.25
C SER A 173 -11.34 11.61 -12.54
N SER A 174 -11.66 11.19 -13.76
CA SER A 174 -11.47 9.80 -14.19
C SER A 174 -10.01 9.39 -14.01
N ALA A 175 -9.80 8.16 -13.52
CA ALA A 175 -8.47 7.63 -13.26
C ALA A 175 -7.95 6.90 -14.51
N GLN A 176 -6.88 7.43 -15.09
CA GLN A 176 -6.23 6.87 -16.26
C GLN A 176 -5.50 5.56 -15.91
N PRO A 177 -5.36 4.62 -16.86
CA PRO A 177 -4.58 3.40 -16.65
C PRO A 177 -3.17 3.63 -16.11
N SER A 178 -2.49 4.68 -16.59
CA SER A 178 -1.17 5.08 -16.13
C SER A 178 -1.15 5.54 -14.67
N GLU A 179 -2.20 6.21 -14.18
CA GLU A 179 -2.34 6.61 -12.77
C GLU A 179 -2.55 5.39 -11.88
N LEU A 180 -3.37 4.44 -12.31
CA LEU A 180 -3.63 3.18 -11.59
C LEU A 180 -2.36 2.33 -11.48
N LEU A 181 -1.60 2.20 -12.58
CA LEU A 181 -0.34 1.45 -12.59
C LEU A 181 0.77 2.16 -11.80
N ALA A 182 0.85 3.50 -11.87
CA ALA A 182 1.80 4.28 -11.07
C ALA A 182 1.50 4.16 -9.57
N PHE A 183 0.23 4.13 -9.18
CA PHE A 183 -0.18 3.90 -7.79
C PHE A 183 0.12 2.46 -7.33
N ALA A 184 -0.20 1.44 -8.15
CA ALA A 184 0.15 0.06 -7.85
C ALA A 184 1.67 -0.12 -7.66
N ARG A 185 2.48 0.53 -8.51
CA ARG A 185 3.93 0.62 -8.36
C ARG A 185 4.32 1.31 -7.04
N SER A 186 3.74 2.46 -6.69
CA SER A 186 4.13 3.17 -5.46
C SER A 186 3.86 2.36 -4.19
N GLN A 187 2.81 1.52 -4.17
CA GLN A 187 2.54 0.63 -3.05
C GLN A 187 3.59 -0.50 -2.94
N VAL A 188 4.07 -1.03 -4.07
CA VAL A 188 5.17 -2.01 -4.08
C VAL A 188 6.50 -1.34 -3.71
N ASP A 189 6.80 -0.18 -4.29
CA ASP A 189 8.01 0.57 -3.97
C ASP A 189 8.06 0.91 -2.47
N TYR A 190 6.93 1.26 -1.84
CA TYR A 190 6.79 1.47 -0.39
C TYR A 190 7.14 0.19 0.40
N ILE A 191 6.66 -0.99 0.00
CA ILE A 191 7.03 -2.28 0.62
C ILE A 191 8.53 -2.57 0.47
N LEU A 192 9.09 -2.26 -0.69
CA LEU A 192 10.49 -2.55 -1.00
C LEU A 192 11.50 -1.59 -0.34
N GLY A 193 11.07 -0.39 0.08
CA GLY A 193 11.91 0.54 0.86
C GLY A 193 11.63 2.03 0.62
N SER A 194 10.80 2.41 -0.36
CA SER A 194 10.39 3.81 -0.64
C SER A 194 9.31 4.31 0.32
N ASN A 195 9.50 4.03 1.61
CA ASN A 195 8.65 4.42 2.73
C ASN A 195 9.40 5.42 3.63
N PRO A 196 8.71 6.07 4.58
CA PRO A 196 9.35 7.01 5.49
C PRO A 196 10.53 6.45 6.27
N ARG A 197 10.74 5.13 6.42
CA ARG A 197 11.89 4.55 7.14
C ARG A 197 13.09 4.20 6.27
N ALA A 198 12.98 4.25 4.93
CA ALA A 198 13.99 3.78 4.00
C ALA A 198 14.41 2.31 4.24
N THR A 199 13.47 1.45 4.67
CA THR A 199 13.71 0.06 5.07
C THR A 199 12.75 -0.87 4.34
N SER A 200 13.24 -1.96 3.76
CA SER A 200 12.37 -2.96 3.14
C SER A 200 11.55 -3.71 4.20
N TYR A 201 10.29 -4.01 3.89
CA TYR A 201 9.46 -4.92 4.71
C TYR A 201 9.55 -6.39 4.23
N MET A 202 10.65 -6.73 3.54
CA MET A 202 11.10 -8.10 3.25
C MET A 202 12.36 -8.43 4.07
N ALA A 203 12.49 -9.67 4.55
CA ALA A 203 13.51 -10.08 5.55
C ALA A 203 14.89 -10.54 4.97
N ASN A 204 15.91 -10.66 5.84
CA ASN A 204 17.28 -11.22 5.59
C ASN A 204 17.92 -11.72 6.96
N PRO A 205 18.97 -12.57 7.08
CA PRO A 205 19.07 -14.04 6.80
C PRO A 205 19.18 -15.06 7.99
N SER A 206 19.15 -16.41 7.73
CA SER A 206 19.22 -17.53 8.73
C SER A 206 18.44 -18.87 8.39
N PHE A 207 18.37 -19.91 9.29
CA PHE A 207 17.47 -21.12 9.31
C PHE A 207 17.13 -21.76 10.72
N VAL A 208 15.85 -22.15 10.99
CA VAL A 208 15.26 -22.89 12.17
C VAL A 208 13.94 -23.59 11.80
N SER A 209 13.68 -24.74 12.43
CA SER A 209 12.47 -25.57 12.31
C SER A 209 11.20 -25.03 13.00
N CYS A 210 10.03 -25.41 12.45
CA CYS A 210 8.72 -24.82 12.76
C CYS A 210 8.30 -24.79 14.25
N GLN A 211 8.72 -25.76 15.08
CA GLN A 211 8.31 -25.83 16.50
C GLN A 211 9.21 -25.04 17.46
N ALA A 212 10.48 -24.82 17.13
CA ALA A 212 11.39 -24.06 17.99
C ALA A 212 11.08 -22.55 17.97
N GLY A 213 10.51 -22.05 16.87
CA GLY A 213 10.17 -20.63 16.68
C GLY A 213 9.33 -20.03 17.81
N TYR A 214 8.33 -20.76 18.30
CA TYR A 214 7.45 -20.28 19.37
C TYR A 214 8.10 -20.40 20.77
N SER A 215 8.64 -21.58 21.12
CA SER A 215 9.09 -21.88 22.49
C SER A 215 10.43 -21.27 22.88
N SER A 216 11.35 -21.13 21.92
CA SER A 216 12.76 -20.78 22.19
C SER A 216 13.18 -19.44 21.60
N TRP A 217 12.35 -18.87 20.73
CA TRP A 217 12.73 -17.75 19.88
C TRP A 217 11.72 -16.59 19.91
N TYR A 218 10.42 -16.82 20.11
CA TYR A 218 9.37 -15.78 20.07
C TYR A 218 9.68 -14.55 20.92
N HIS A 219 10.03 -14.74 22.20
CA HIS A 219 10.37 -13.64 23.12
C HIS A 219 11.87 -13.27 23.12
N ARG A 220 12.68 -13.80 22.19
CA ARG A 220 14.14 -13.64 22.23
C ARG A 220 14.56 -12.35 21.52
N ARG A 221 15.15 -11.42 22.28
CA ARG A 221 15.65 -10.11 21.80
C ARG A 221 16.90 -10.16 20.91
N SER A 222 17.56 -11.31 20.76
CA SER A 222 18.61 -11.46 19.74
C SER A 222 17.99 -11.55 18.35
N ALA A 223 18.79 -11.35 17.30
CA ALA A 223 18.34 -11.53 15.91
C ALA A 223 17.59 -12.85 15.67
N ASN A 224 16.78 -12.88 14.61
CA ASN A 224 16.25 -14.13 14.10
C ASN A 224 17.43 -15.05 13.74
N PRO A 225 17.35 -16.35 14.09
CA PRO A 225 18.23 -17.34 13.50
C PRO A 225 17.80 -17.68 12.07
N ASN A 226 16.65 -17.13 11.62
CA ASN A 226 15.81 -17.10 10.40
C ASN A 226 16.05 -16.06 9.32
N LEU A 227 16.28 -16.52 8.08
CA LEU A 227 15.66 -15.93 6.90
C LEU A 227 14.31 -16.59 6.66
N LEU A 228 13.32 -15.77 6.32
CA LEU A 228 12.21 -16.19 5.48
C LEU A 228 12.25 -15.32 4.22
N ASP A 229 13.02 -15.74 3.20
CA ASP A 229 13.30 -14.89 2.04
C ASP A 229 12.02 -14.65 1.23
N GLY A 230 11.90 -13.44 0.68
CA GLY A 230 10.69 -12.96 0.01
C GLY A 230 9.47 -12.79 0.93
N ALA A 231 9.54 -13.14 2.23
CA ALA A 231 8.42 -12.99 3.14
C ALA A 231 8.01 -11.54 3.30
N THR A 232 6.72 -11.25 3.12
CA THR A 232 6.15 -9.91 3.29
C THR A 232 5.40 -9.85 4.61
N VAL A 233 5.94 -9.08 5.56
CA VAL A 233 5.34 -8.90 6.89
C VAL A 233 4.11 -7.99 6.86
N GLY A 234 3.40 -7.88 7.99
CA GLY A 234 2.18 -7.10 8.16
C GLY A 234 2.28 -5.60 7.91
N GLY A 235 3.48 -5.03 8.08
CA GLY A 235 3.81 -3.63 7.76
C GLY A 235 3.57 -2.64 8.91
N PRO A 236 3.73 -1.33 8.65
CA PRO A 236 3.64 -0.29 9.68
C PRO A 236 2.20 0.02 10.12
N ASP A 237 2.09 0.77 11.22
CA ASP A 237 0.85 1.39 11.70
C ASP A 237 0.35 2.54 10.79
N GLU A 238 -0.75 3.17 11.20
CA GLU A 238 -1.39 4.27 10.49
C GLU A 238 -0.54 5.56 10.35
N TYR A 239 0.60 5.62 11.05
CA TYR A 239 1.54 6.75 11.07
C TYR A 239 2.90 6.40 10.48
N ASP A 240 3.01 5.29 9.74
CA ASP A 240 4.25 4.74 9.17
C ASP A 240 5.28 4.23 10.21
N ASN A 241 4.89 4.08 11.49
CA ASN A 241 5.77 3.46 12.49
C ASN A 241 5.76 1.94 12.31
N PHE A 242 6.95 1.34 12.35
CA PHE A 242 7.11 -0.11 12.36
C PHE A 242 8.04 -0.46 13.52
N ALA A 243 7.72 -1.50 14.29
CA ALA A 243 8.63 -2.07 15.29
C ALA A 243 8.97 -3.49 14.84
N ASP A 244 10.25 -3.71 14.52
CA ASP A 244 10.79 -5.02 14.14
C ASP A 244 10.98 -5.89 15.40
N GLU A 245 9.84 -6.20 16.01
CA GLU A 245 9.72 -6.93 17.26
C GLU A 245 8.96 -8.22 16.97
N ARG A 246 9.55 -9.34 17.37
CA ARG A 246 9.09 -10.68 16.97
C ARG A 246 7.74 -11.07 17.57
N ASP A 247 7.38 -10.44 18.69
CA ASP A 247 6.10 -10.55 19.38
C ASP A 247 5.09 -9.46 19.00
N ASN A 248 5.49 -8.46 18.18
CA ASN A 248 4.60 -7.51 17.51
C ASN A 248 3.96 -8.13 16.25
N TYR A 249 3.23 -9.23 16.44
CA TYR A 249 2.63 -10.02 15.37
C TYR A 249 1.72 -9.21 14.43
N GLU A 250 1.09 -8.12 14.91
CA GLU A 250 0.27 -7.25 14.06
C GLU A 250 1.07 -6.67 12.88
N GLN A 251 2.34 -6.36 13.10
CA GLN A 251 3.23 -5.76 12.09
C GLN A 251 4.23 -6.76 11.50
N THR A 252 4.75 -7.71 12.30
CA THR A 252 5.85 -8.60 11.90
C THR A 252 5.41 -9.99 11.42
N GLU A 253 4.11 -10.34 11.49
CA GLU A 253 3.60 -11.59 10.93
C GLU A 253 3.71 -11.61 9.39
N ALA A 254 4.43 -12.59 8.86
CA ALA A 254 4.47 -12.87 7.42
C ALA A 254 3.43 -13.92 7.05
N THR A 255 2.64 -13.67 6.01
CA THR A 255 1.54 -14.55 5.60
C THR A 255 1.52 -14.84 4.10
N THR A 256 1.03 -16.02 3.73
CA THR A 256 0.90 -16.44 2.33
C THR A 256 -0.01 -15.51 1.52
N TYR A 257 -1.00 -14.89 2.16
CA TYR A 257 -1.95 -13.98 1.53
C TYR A 257 -1.43 -12.54 1.35
N ASN A 258 -0.30 -12.16 1.97
CA ASN A 258 0.47 -10.96 1.59
C ASN A 258 1.27 -11.23 0.32
N ASN A 259 1.97 -12.37 0.31
CA ASN A 259 2.86 -12.76 -0.77
C ASN A 259 2.13 -13.08 -2.09
N ALA A 260 1.00 -13.78 -2.04
CA ALA A 260 0.27 -14.24 -3.23
C ALA A 260 -0.08 -13.11 -4.23
N PRO A 261 -0.74 -12.00 -3.85
CA PRO A 261 -0.99 -10.88 -4.75
C PRO A 261 0.28 -10.11 -5.10
N LEU A 262 1.24 -9.95 -4.16
CA LEU A 262 2.50 -9.23 -4.42
C LEU A 262 3.29 -9.86 -5.58
N MET A 263 3.39 -11.20 -5.64
CA MET A 263 4.06 -11.90 -6.73
C MET A 263 3.46 -11.56 -8.10
N GLY A 264 2.13 -11.39 -8.17
CA GLY A 264 1.45 -10.95 -9.39
C GLY A 264 1.80 -9.52 -9.80
N VAL A 265 1.91 -8.59 -8.85
CA VAL A 265 2.34 -7.21 -9.13
C VAL A 265 3.80 -7.18 -9.56
N LEU A 266 4.70 -7.87 -8.86
CA LEU A 266 6.12 -7.94 -9.19
C LEU A 266 6.35 -8.47 -10.60
N ALA A 267 5.68 -9.57 -10.97
CA ALA A 267 5.71 -10.12 -12.33
C ALA A 267 5.23 -9.08 -13.36
N ARG A 268 4.13 -8.37 -13.07
CA ARG A 268 3.60 -7.34 -13.96
C ARG A 268 4.53 -6.12 -14.10
N LEU A 269 5.15 -5.66 -13.02
CA LEU A 269 6.08 -4.53 -13.03
C LEU A 269 7.40 -4.89 -13.73
N ALA A 270 7.87 -6.13 -13.60
CA ALA A 270 9.04 -6.65 -14.29
C ALA A 270 8.82 -6.77 -15.82
N ALA A 271 7.59 -7.07 -16.27
CA ALA A 271 7.24 -7.15 -17.69
C ALA A 271 7.28 -5.79 -18.44
N GLY A 272 7.38 -4.66 -17.73
CA GLY A 272 7.52 -3.33 -18.34
C GLY A 272 6.25 -2.81 -19.03
N HIS A 273 6.39 -1.82 -19.91
CA HIS A 273 5.23 -1.16 -20.55
C HIS A 273 4.66 -1.94 -21.76
N GLY A 274 5.33 -2.98 -22.24
CA GLY A 274 4.87 -3.83 -23.33
C GLY A 274 4.33 -5.15 -22.82
N GLY A 275 3.00 -5.34 -22.82
CA GLY A 275 2.33 -6.60 -22.47
C GLY A 275 2.51 -7.72 -23.52
N GLY A 276 3.72 -7.87 -24.05
CA GLY A 276 4.09 -8.89 -25.04
C GLY A 276 4.87 -10.03 -24.40
N ARG A 277 4.36 -11.26 -24.56
CA ARG A 277 4.98 -12.58 -24.35
C ARG A 277 6.37 -12.60 -23.68
N PHE A 278 6.48 -13.33 -22.56
CA PHE A 278 7.74 -13.72 -21.90
C PHE A 278 8.82 -14.16 -22.90
N GLY A 279 9.71 -13.24 -23.25
CA GLY A 279 11.01 -13.55 -23.82
C GLY A 279 11.96 -13.89 -22.69
N HIS A 280 12.63 -15.04 -22.78
CA HIS A 280 13.70 -15.40 -21.85
C HIS A 280 14.78 -14.29 -21.86
N HIS A 281 14.86 -13.51 -20.77
CA HIS A 281 16.05 -12.75 -20.41
C HIS A 281 16.47 -13.17 -19.01
N SER A 282 17.61 -13.84 -18.94
CA SER A 282 18.19 -14.42 -17.73
C SER A 282 18.70 -13.32 -16.79
N VAL A 283 18.12 -13.23 -15.60
CA VAL A 283 18.55 -12.33 -14.51
C VAL A 283 19.78 -12.93 -13.80
N ALA A 284 20.85 -13.20 -14.54
CA ALA A 284 22.00 -13.99 -14.08
C ALA A 284 23.37 -13.36 -14.36
N ALA A 285 23.42 -12.16 -14.93
CA ALA A 285 24.65 -11.40 -15.15
C ALA A 285 24.50 -10.01 -14.52
N ASP A 286 25.22 -9.81 -13.41
CA ASP A 286 25.75 -8.55 -12.86
C ASP A 286 25.73 -8.55 -11.32
N LEU A 287 26.63 -9.34 -10.72
CA LEU A 287 27.05 -9.20 -9.33
C LEU A 287 28.57 -8.93 -9.31
N PRO A 288 29.02 -7.70 -9.02
CA PRO A 288 30.43 -7.43 -8.73
C PRO A 288 30.82 -8.01 -7.38
N ALA A 289 32.05 -8.54 -7.29
CA ALA A 289 32.57 -9.15 -6.07
C ALA A 289 32.82 -8.14 -4.93
N GLU A 290 32.73 -8.61 -3.69
CA GLU A 290 33.03 -7.82 -2.50
C GLU A 290 34.49 -7.33 -2.47
N ALA A 291 34.68 -6.04 -2.16
CA ALA A 291 35.98 -5.48 -1.81
C ALA A 291 35.94 -4.94 -0.37
N SER A 292 36.65 -5.62 0.53
CA SER A 292 36.83 -5.19 1.92
C SER A 292 37.63 -3.89 2.01
N SER A 293 37.15 -2.90 2.76
CA SER A 293 37.96 -1.73 3.13
C SER A 293 37.59 -1.20 4.52
N SER A 294 38.46 -1.45 5.49
CA SER A 294 38.40 -0.88 6.84
C SER A 294 39.07 0.50 6.87
N THR A 295 38.35 1.54 7.27
CA THR A 295 38.96 2.83 7.68
C THR A 295 38.15 3.50 8.79
N ALA A 296 38.86 4.18 9.70
CA ALA A 296 38.35 4.60 11.00
C ALA A 296 37.38 5.80 10.96
N ILE A 297 36.50 5.86 11.97
CA ILE A 297 35.57 6.97 12.20
C ILE A 297 36.33 8.15 12.82
N ASN A 298 36.63 9.17 12.02
CA ASN A 298 37.06 10.47 12.54
C ASN A 298 35.84 11.26 13.02
N ARG A 299 35.75 11.52 14.33
CA ARG A 299 34.78 12.47 14.91
C ARG A 299 35.32 13.89 14.82
N THR A 300 34.72 14.73 14.00
CA THR A 300 34.91 16.20 14.06
C THR A 300 33.64 16.86 14.58
N SER A 301 33.66 17.26 15.85
CA SER A 301 32.67 18.16 16.44
C SER A 301 33.02 19.61 16.16
N LEU A 302 32.06 20.40 15.65
CA LEU A 302 32.12 21.86 15.61
C LEU A 302 31.16 22.47 16.66
N PRO A 303 31.44 23.68 17.17
CA PRO A 303 30.91 24.15 18.45
C PRO A 303 29.53 24.81 18.35
N SER A 304 28.77 24.74 19.45
CA SER A 304 27.51 25.45 19.64
C SER A 304 27.73 26.96 19.89
N PRO A 305 26.91 27.87 19.31
CA PRO A 305 26.81 29.25 19.75
C PRO A 305 25.95 29.38 21.02
N THR A 306 26.38 30.22 21.96
CA THR A 306 25.63 30.59 23.18
C THR A 306 24.59 31.68 22.85
N PRO A 307 23.39 31.71 23.48
CA PRO A 307 22.26 32.47 22.95
C PRO A 307 22.22 33.95 23.33
N ALA A 308 21.74 34.78 22.40
CA ALA A 308 21.16 36.09 22.67
C ALA A 308 19.62 36.00 22.62
N ALA A 309 18.91 36.77 23.45
CA ALA A 309 17.47 36.67 23.59
C ALA A 309 16.69 37.22 22.37
N PRO A 310 15.55 36.61 21.96
CA PRO A 310 14.85 36.99 20.74
C PRO A 310 13.64 37.90 20.98
N GLU A 311 13.49 38.94 20.16
CA GLU A 311 12.18 39.51 19.85
C GLU A 311 11.56 38.74 18.67
N HIS A 312 10.27 38.40 18.79
CA HIS A 312 9.47 37.72 17.75
C HIS A 312 9.98 36.36 17.23
N ALA A 313 10.35 35.44 18.13
CA ALA A 313 10.46 34.03 17.76
C ALA A 313 9.09 33.46 17.32
N SER A 314 9.06 32.74 16.19
CA SER A 314 7.87 31.99 15.77
C SER A 314 7.53 30.90 16.82
N PRO A 315 6.25 30.68 17.17
CA PRO A 315 5.83 29.56 17.99
C PRO A 315 6.00 28.20 17.28
N ILE A 316 6.32 28.17 15.99
CA ILE A 316 6.70 26.95 15.28
C ILE A 316 8.22 26.83 15.20
N GLU A 317 8.74 25.74 15.75
CA GLU A 317 10.12 25.30 15.57
C GLU A 317 10.18 24.21 14.50
N ILE A 318 11.26 24.22 13.71
CA ILE A 318 11.60 23.16 12.76
C ILE A 318 12.96 22.59 13.17
N GLU A 319 13.00 21.29 13.43
CA GLU A 319 14.22 20.52 13.63
C GLU A 319 14.42 19.58 12.43
N GLN A 320 15.65 19.43 11.94
CA GLN A 320 15.97 18.58 10.80
C GLN A 320 17.20 17.73 11.12
N ASN A 321 17.01 16.41 11.17
CA ASN A 321 18.05 15.45 11.55
C ASN A 321 18.33 14.46 10.43
N ALA A 322 19.62 14.25 10.12
CA ALA A 322 20.04 13.11 9.32
C ALA A 322 19.84 11.82 10.13
N THR A 323 19.22 10.81 9.51
CA THR A 323 18.72 9.62 10.22
C THR A 323 19.13 8.30 9.59
N ALA A 324 19.46 8.30 8.30
CA ALA A 324 20.08 7.19 7.60
C ALA A 324 20.92 7.72 6.43
N SER A 325 21.89 6.92 5.99
CA SER A 325 22.64 7.17 4.76
C SER A 325 23.07 5.87 4.12
N TRP A 326 23.01 5.79 2.79
CA TRP A 326 23.44 4.63 2.02
C TRP A 326 24.10 5.10 0.72
N THR A 327 24.85 4.21 0.06
CA THR A 327 25.45 4.50 -1.25
C THR A 327 24.84 3.57 -2.30
N GLU A 328 24.30 4.15 -3.37
CA GLU A 328 23.76 3.41 -4.51
C GLU A 328 24.42 3.93 -5.80
N ARG A 329 24.97 3.01 -6.61
CA ARG A 329 25.64 3.33 -7.91
C ARG A 329 26.67 4.47 -7.80
N GLY A 330 27.43 4.49 -6.71
CA GLY A 330 28.47 5.51 -6.45
C GLY A 330 27.96 6.86 -5.97
N LYS A 331 26.65 7.01 -5.67
CA LYS A 331 26.08 8.21 -5.07
C LYS A 331 25.63 7.92 -3.63
N THR A 332 26.08 8.75 -2.69
CA THR A 332 25.63 8.69 -1.29
C THR A 332 24.33 9.45 -1.13
N TYR A 333 23.30 8.79 -0.63
CA TYR A 333 22.01 9.35 -0.29
C TYR A 333 21.89 9.50 1.22
N HIS A 334 21.23 10.57 1.66
CA HIS A 334 20.90 10.84 3.07
C HIS A 334 19.39 10.95 3.24
N ARG A 335 18.85 10.30 4.27
CA ARG A 335 17.49 10.48 4.77
C ARG A 335 17.50 11.53 5.87
N TYR A 336 16.67 12.56 5.71
CA TYR A 336 16.44 13.59 6.70
C TYR A 336 15.00 13.46 7.23
N ALA A 337 14.86 13.34 8.54
CA ALA A 337 13.59 13.52 9.23
C ALA A 337 13.48 14.99 9.65
N VAL A 338 12.33 15.60 9.36
CA VAL A 338 12.01 16.97 9.74
C VAL A 338 10.85 16.93 10.72
N THR A 339 11.09 17.44 11.93
CA THR A 339 10.09 17.57 12.99
C THR A 339 9.65 19.02 13.04
N VAL A 340 8.34 19.27 12.93
CA VAL A 340 7.74 20.60 13.05
C VAL A 340 6.92 20.64 14.33
N THR A 341 7.31 21.47 15.29
CA THR A 341 6.78 21.49 16.66
C THR A 341 6.06 22.79 16.95
N ASN A 342 4.80 22.71 17.40
CA ASN A 342 4.08 23.86 17.93
C ASN A 342 4.46 24.09 19.40
N ARG A 343 5.32 25.08 19.66
CA ARG A 343 5.76 25.53 20.98
C ARG A 343 4.85 26.59 21.61
N SER A 344 3.68 26.88 21.02
CA SER A 344 2.64 27.64 21.71
C SER A 344 2.22 26.93 22.99
N LEU A 345 1.97 27.71 24.06
CA LEU A 345 1.58 27.18 25.36
C LEU A 345 0.13 26.64 25.38
N ILE A 346 -0.76 27.23 24.58
CA ILE A 346 -2.21 26.92 24.60
C ILE A 346 -2.87 26.92 23.22
N LYS A 347 -2.27 27.55 22.20
CA LYS A 347 -2.92 27.77 20.89
C LYS A 347 -2.64 26.64 19.91
N THR A 348 -3.65 26.30 19.11
CA THR A 348 -3.54 25.28 18.06
C THR A 348 -3.17 25.94 16.74
N VAL A 349 -2.27 25.29 15.99
CA VAL A 349 -1.85 25.73 14.67
C VAL A 349 -2.70 25.03 13.61
N HIS A 350 -3.35 25.82 12.77
CA HIS A 350 -4.17 25.37 11.64
C HIS A 350 -3.56 25.86 10.32
N GLU A 351 -3.85 25.18 9.22
CA GLU A 351 -3.40 25.59 7.86
C GLU A 351 -1.88 25.83 7.80
N LEU A 352 -1.10 24.92 8.39
CA LEU A 352 0.36 25.03 8.40
C LEU A 352 0.92 24.79 7.00
N HIS A 353 1.53 25.83 6.43
CA HIS A 353 2.23 25.80 5.15
C HIS A 353 3.75 25.76 5.37
N ILE A 354 4.40 24.84 4.66
CA ILE A 354 5.84 24.54 4.76
C ILE A 354 6.48 24.83 3.40
N GLY A 355 7.49 25.70 3.40
CA GLY A 355 8.39 25.91 2.26
C GLY A 355 9.52 24.89 2.31
N ILE A 356 9.84 24.29 1.16
CA ILE A 356 11.02 23.45 0.98
C ILE A 356 11.72 23.90 -0.31
N SER A 357 13.03 24.16 -0.25
CA SER A 357 13.86 24.41 -1.44
C SER A 357 15.17 23.63 -1.38
N LYS A 358 15.88 23.54 -2.52
CA LYS A 358 17.00 22.61 -2.71
C LYS A 358 16.62 21.14 -2.40
N LEU A 359 15.35 20.80 -2.62
CA LEU A 359 14.85 19.43 -2.60
C LEU A 359 15.00 18.81 -3.98
N TYR A 360 15.88 17.82 -4.10
CA TYR A 360 16.21 17.14 -5.36
C TYR A 360 15.72 15.68 -5.41
N GLY A 361 15.16 15.17 -4.30
CA GLY A 361 14.58 13.84 -4.22
C GLY A 361 13.12 13.86 -3.73
N GLN A 362 12.61 12.70 -3.31
CA GLN A 362 11.25 12.57 -2.81
C GLN A 362 11.11 13.08 -1.37
N VAL A 363 9.89 13.51 -1.06
CA VAL A 363 9.43 13.92 0.28
C VAL A 363 8.13 13.17 0.59
N TRP A 364 8.00 12.70 1.84
CA TRP A 364 6.89 11.92 2.38
C TRP A 364 6.41 12.55 3.68
N GLY A 365 5.14 12.37 4.06
CA GLY A 365 4.56 12.96 5.28
C GLY A 365 3.99 14.37 5.11
N VAL A 366 3.95 14.90 3.88
CA VAL A 366 3.33 16.19 3.53
C VAL A 366 2.64 16.14 2.17
N ASP A 367 1.51 16.82 2.04
CA ASP A 367 0.79 17.00 0.78
C ASP A 367 1.31 18.23 0.02
N LYS A 368 1.39 18.16 -1.31
CA LYS A 368 1.86 19.27 -2.16
C LYS A 368 0.74 20.30 -2.37
N ALA A 369 1.01 21.56 -2.04
CA ALA A 369 0.09 22.69 -2.15
C ALA A 369 0.57 23.74 -3.18
N ARG A 370 -0.27 24.74 -3.46
CA ARG A 370 0.02 25.80 -4.46
C ARG A 370 1.33 26.55 -4.18
N TYR A 371 1.69 26.74 -2.90
CA TYR A 371 2.84 27.53 -2.47
C TYR A 371 3.78 26.76 -1.52
N GLY A 372 3.98 25.47 -1.80
CA GLY A 372 4.87 24.59 -1.02
C GLY A 372 4.16 23.31 -0.61
N TYR A 373 4.18 23.01 0.69
CA TYR A 373 3.67 21.77 1.27
C TYR A 373 2.75 22.07 2.46
N VAL A 374 1.87 21.14 2.80
CA VAL A 374 0.99 21.18 3.98
C VAL A 374 1.00 19.83 4.70
N LEU A 375 0.57 19.80 5.96
CA LEU A 375 0.34 18.53 6.65
C LEU A 375 -0.75 17.71 5.92
N PRO A 376 -0.67 16.36 5.92
CA PRO A 376 -1.63 15.53 5.22
C PRO A 376 -3.07 15.78 5.68
N SER A 377 -4.05 15.57 4.80
CA SER A 377 -5.47 15.82 5.12
C SER A 377 -6.03 15.09 6.37
N GLY A 378 -5.39 14.00 6.82
CA GLY A 378 -5.70 13.30 8.09
C GLY A 378 -5.13 13.97 9.35
N LEU A 379 -4.27 14.99 9.23
CA LEU A 379 -3.66 15.74 10.32
C LEU A 379 -3.76 17.27 10.05
N PRO A 380 -4.98 17.84 10.00
CA PRO A 380 -5.22 19.21 9.52
C PRO A 380 -4.79 20.33 10.50
N SER A 381 -4.40 19.98 11.73
CA SER A 381 -3.95 20.94 12.74
C SER A 381 -2.93 20.32 13.70
N LEU A 382 -2.16 21.19 14.35
CA LEU A 382 -1.09 20.86 15.27
C LEU A 382 -1.31 21.53 16.64
N PRO A 383 -1.82 20.80 17.65
CA PRO A 383 -2.08 21.35 18.98
C PRO A 383 -0.83 21.86 19.71
N ALA A 384 -1.03 22.66 20.76
CA ALA A 384 0.02 23.14 21.64
C ALA A 384 0.88 21.96 22.19
N GLY A 385 2.21 22.11 22.10
CA GLY A 385 3.17 21.08 22.54
C GLY A 385 3.21 19.82 21.68
N LYS A 386 2.56 19.79 20.51
CA LYS A 386 2.60 18.65 19.57
C LYS A 386 3.52 18.91 18.39
N SER A 387 3.99 17.81 17.79
CA SER A 387 4.86 17.81 16.62
C SER A 387 4.28 16.96 15.50
N ALA A 388 4.46 17.41 14.26
CA ALA A 388 4.28 16.61 13.06
C ALA A 388 5.65 16.29 12.47
N SER A 389 5.81 15.16 11.81
CA SER A 389 7.09 14.78 11.17
C SER A 389 6.88 14.46 9.70
N PHE A 390 7.84 14.86 8.88
CA PHE A 390 7.92 14.50 7.47
C PHE A 390 9.36 14.12 7.11
N VAL A 391 9.56 13.43 6.00
CA VAL A 391 10.86 12.84 5.63
C VAL A 391 11.19 13.23 4.20
N TYR A 392 12.46 13.49 3.90
CA TYR A 392 12.95 13.52 2.52
C TYR A 392 14.28 12.80 2.38
N VAL A 393 14.59 12.39 1.16
CA VAL A 393 15.81 11.65 0.81
C VAL A 393 16.49 12.34 -0.37
N GLN A 394 17.78 12.66 -0.26
CA GLN A 394 18.56 13.15 -1.40
C GLN A 394 20.06 12.89 -1.28
N ALA A 395 20.75 12.90 -2.42
CA ALA A 395 22.20 12.81 -2.54
C ALA A 395 22.92 14.18 -2.54
N ALA A 396 22.26 15.19 -1.97
CA ALA A 396 22.72 16.57 -1.88
C ALA A 396 22.83 16.97 -0.40
N PRO A 397 23.46 18.11 -0.06
CA PRO A 397 23.32 18.74 1.25
C PRO A 397 21.85 18.88 1.67
N PRO A 398 21.55 19.04 2.97
CA PRO A 398 20.17 19.11 3.43
C PRO A 398 19.36 20.21 2.72
N ALA A 399 18.08 19.92 2.45
CA ALA A 399 17.14 20.86 1.86
C ALA A 399 16.76 21.96 2.87
N ASP A 400 16.63 23.19 2.39
CA ASP A 400 16.18 24.31 3.21
C ASP A 400 14.68 24.14 3.50
N VAL A 401 14.29 24.12 4.77
CA VAL A 401 12.89 23.99 5.21
C VAL A 401 12.52 25.17 6.11
N TRP A 402 11.37 25.79 5.87
CA TRP A 402 10.85 26.88 6.69
C TRP A 402 9.31 26.91 6.70
N VAL A 403 8.72 27.66 7.64
CA VAL A 403 7.27 27.91 7.66
C VAL A 403 6.94 29.07 6.72
N THR A 404 6.00 28.89 5.79
CA THR A 404 5.53 29.96 4.89
C THR A 404 4.24 30.63 5.37
N GLY A 405 3.46 29.99 6.25
CA GLY A 405 2.26 30.57 6.85
C GLY A 405 1.51 29.59 7.75
N TYR A 406 0.66 30.11 8.64
CA TYR A 406 -0.25 29.34 9.49
C TYR A 406 -1.31 30.26 10.13
N LYS A 407 -2.38 29.67 10.66
CA LYS A 407 -3.34 30.31 11.57
C LYS A 407 -3.09 29.80 13.00
N LEU A 408 -3.04 30.71 13.97
CA LEU A 408 -2.82 30.40 15.38
C LEU A 408 -4.05 30.76 16.20
N LEU A 409 -4.83 29.76 16.61
CA LEU A 409 -6.09 29.90 17.32
C LEU A 409 -5.91 29.57 18.80
#